data_AF-A0A7G2IMV1-F1
#
_entry.id   AF-A0A7G2IMV1-F1
#
_cell.length_a   1.000
_cell.length_b   1.000
_cell.length_c   1.000
_cell.angle_alpha   90.00
_cell.angle_beta   90.00
_cell.angle_gamma   90.00
#
_symmetry.space_group_name_H-M   'P 1'
#
loop_
_entity.id
_entity.type
_entity.pdbx_description
1 polymer ?
#
loop_
_entity_poly.entity_id
_entity_poly.type
_entity_poly.pdbx_seq_one_letter_code
_entity_poly.pdbx_strand_id
1 'polypeptide(L)'
;MDEKMGKAVIAIHGGAGAITRSQLSQEQELRYIQALSDIVETGQRMLEDGRSALDVVTEAVRLLEECPLFNAGIGAVYTRDETHELDACVMDGNTLNAGAVAGVSHLRNPILAARLVMEHSPHVMMIGEGAENFAIAQGMERVSADIFSTPEATLNFWRREQRVKRCWTIARARWMKTTKWVPWVRSR
;
A
#
# COMPACT_ATOMS: atom_id res chain seq x y z
N MET A 1 0.33 39.59 -22.23
CA MET A 1 1.00 38.28 -22.25
C MET A 1 0.36 37.48 -21.15
N ASP A 2 -0.77 36.86 -21.48
CA ASP A 2 -1.54 36.02 -20.56
C ASP A 2 -1.28 34.58 -21.03
N GLU A 3 -0.06 34.10 -20.76
CA GLU A 3 0.25 32.69 -20.94
C GLU A 3 -0.69 31.93 -20.02
N LYS A 4 -1.60 31.15 -20.61
CA LYS A 4 -2.58 30.34 -19.89
C LYS A 4 -1.86 29.52 -18.82
N MET A 5 -1.90 30.00 -17.59
CA MET A 5 -1.47 29.26 -16.42
C MET A 5 -2.27 27.96 -16.41
N GLY A 6 -1.58 26.83 -16.58
CA GLY A 6 -2.22 25.53 -16.72
C GLY A 6 -3.11 25.24 -15.51
N LYS A 7 -4.32 24.74 -15.73
CA LYS A 7 -5.24 24.34 -14.65
C LYS A 7 -4.89 22.95 -14.08
N ALA A 8 -3.61 22.64 -14.04
CA ALA A 8 -3.11 21.36 -13.55
C ALA A 8 -3.35 21.25 -12.04
N VAL A 9 -3.72 20.05 -11.59
CA VAL A 9 -3.99 19.77 -10.18
C VAL A 9 -3.54 18.36 -9.85
N ILE A 10 -3.07 18.17 -8.62
CA ILE A 10 -2.71 16.88 -8.06
C ILE A 10 -3.46 16.67 -6.74
N ALA A 11 -3.88 15.43 -6.51
CA ALA A 11 -4.37 14.97 -5.22
C ALA A 11 -3.67 13.64 -4.88
N ILE A 12 -3.39 13.44 -3.59
CA ILE A 12 -2.75 12.22 -3.07
C ILE A 12 -3.51 11.71 -1.84
N HIS A 13 -3.32 10.45 -1.47
CA HIS A 13 -3.83 9.91 -0.20
C HIS A 13 -2.83 8.95 0.45
N GLY A 14 -2.83 8.90 1.78
CA GLY A 14 -2.03 7.95 2.59
C GLY A 14 -2.81 6.71 3.06
N GLY A 15 -4.05 6.52 2.57
CA GLY A 15 -4.94 5.42 2.96
C GLY A 15 -6.13 5.89 3.83
N ALA A 16 -7.20 5.09 3.85
CA ALA A 16 -8.43 5.38 4.59
C ALA A 16 -8.73 4.27 5.62
N GLY A 17 -9.31 4.64 6.76
CA GLY A 17 -9.82 3.69 7.77
C GLY A 17 -8.79 3.04 8.69
N ALA A 18 -7.49 3.20 8.44
CA ALA A 18 -6.43 2.65 9.30
C ALA A 18 -6.26 3.41 10.62
N ILE A 19 -6.66 4.68 10.67
CA ILE A 19 -6.38 5.59 11.77
C ILE A 19 -7.68 6.20 12.30
N THR A 20 -7.93 6.09 13.60
CA THR A 20 -8.94 6.93 14.27
C THR A 20 -8.24 8.05 15.03
N ARG A 21 -8.79 9.27 14.99
CA ARG A 21 -8.18 10.46 15.60
C ARG A 21 -7.88 10.27 17.09
N SER A 22 -8.67 9.46 17.79
CA SER A 22 -8.46 9.11 19.21
C SER A 22 -7.24 8.22 19.48
N GLN A 23 -6.60 7.67 18.44
CA GLN A 23 -5.45 6.77 18.53
C GLN A 23 -4.13 7.44 18.11
N LEU A 24 -4.17 8.66 17.58
CA LEU A 24 -2.95 9.40 17.24
C LEU A 24 -2.58 10.38 18.34
N SER A 25 -1.30 10.46 18.66
CA SER A 25 -0.77 11.65 19.31
C SER A 25 -0.75 12.83 18.33
N GLN A 26 -0.76 14.05 18.86
CA GLN A 26 -0.64 15.26 18.04
C GLN A 26 0.66 15.26 17.21
N GLU A 27 1.76 14.74 17.78
CA GLU A 27 3.04 14.59 17.08
C GLU A 27 2.93 13.63 15.89
N GLN A 28 2.24 12.50 16.04
CA GLN A 28 2.00 11.57 14.94
C GLN A 28 1.15 12.22 13.84
N GLU A 29 0.07 12.93 14.20
CA GLU A 29 -0.77 13.67 13.25
C GLU A 29 0.05 14.67 12.43
N LEU A 30 0.92 15.45 13.08
CA LEU A 30 1.79 16.41 12.40
C LEU A 30 2.78 15.74 11.44
N ARG A 31 3.33 14.57 11.79
CA ARG A 31 4.22 13.82 10.90
C ARG A 31 3.52 13.36 9.62
N TYR A 32 2.27 12.89 9.72
CA TYR A 32 1.47 12.53 8.54
C TYR A 32 1.16 13.76 7.68
N ILE A 33 0.75 14.87 8.29
CA ILE A 33 0.46 16.11 7.58
C ILE A 33 1.70 16.62 6.84
N GLN A 34 2.85 16.64 7.51
CA GLN A 34 4.10 17.08 6.90
C GLN A 34 4.49 16.20 5.71
N ALA A 35 4.47 14.88 5.87
CA ALA A 35 4.80 13.97 4.79
C ALA A 35 3.85 14.13 3.58
N LEU A 36 2.55 14.31 3.81
CA LEU A 36 1.60 14.58 2.72
C LEU A 36 1.87 15.94 2.06
N SER A 37 2.20 16.98 2.83
CA SER A 37 2.57 18.31 2.29
C SER A 37 3.80 18.21 1.40
N ASP A 38 4.88 17.59 1.89
CA ASP A 38 6.15 17.49 1.15
C ASP A 38 5.98 16.74 -0.18
N ILE A 39 5.17 15.67 -0.18
CA ILE A 39 4.91 14.85 -1.38
C ILE A 39 4.03 15.61 -2.37
N VAL A 40 2.94 16.24 -1.91
CA VAL A 40 2.05 16.98 -2.82
C VAL A 40 2.75 18.21 -3.41
N GLU A 41 3.56 18.92 -2.62
CA GLU A 41 4.37 20.05 -3.08
C GLU A 41 5.41 19.63 -4.14
N THR A 42 5.98 18.42 -4.01
CA THR A 42 6.86 17.87 -5.04
C THR A 42 6.10 17.62 -6.34
N GLY A 43 4.91 17.02 -6.27
CA GLY A 43 4.05 16.83 -7.44
C GLY A 43 3.57 18.15 -8.07
N GLN A 44 3.26 19.16 -7.26
CA GLN A 44 2.89 20.50 -7.74
C GLN A 44 4.04 21.15 -8.51
N ARG A 45 5.26 21.15 -7.97
CA ARG A 45 6.45 21.68 -8.66
C ARG A 45 6.71 20.96 -9.99
N MET A 46 6.57 19.64 -10.01
CA MET A 46 6.71 18.90 -11.27
C MET A 46 5.66 19.30 -12.32
N LEU A 47 4.40 19.56 -11.91
CA LEU A 47 3.37 20.07 -12.82
C LEU A 47 3.68 21.49 -13.31
N GLU A 48 4.19 22.37 -12.43
CA GLU A 48 4.64 23.72 -12.79
C GLU A 48 5.81 23.68 -13.79
N ASP A 49 6.72 22.72 -13.65
CA ASP A 49 7.82 22.45 -14.58
C ASP A 49 7.35 21.81 -15.91
N GLY A 50 6.04 21.60 -16.09
CA GLY A 50 5.46 21.04 -17.31
C GLY A 50 5.68 19.52 -17.48
N ARG A 51 5.97 18.79 -16.40
CA ARG A 51 6.06 17.33 -16.43
C ARG A 51 4.70 16.71 -16.74
N SER A 52 4.72 15.51 -17.34
CA SER A 52 3.50 14.78 -17.66
C SER A 52 2.76 14.36 -16.38
N ALA A 53 1.42 14.29 -16.44
CA ALA A 53 0.62 13.79 -15.32
C ALA A 53 1.06 12.38 -14.89
N LEU A 54 1.45 11.55 -15.86
CA LEU A 54 1.92 10.19 -15.64
C LEU A 54 3.23 10.13 -14.84
N ASP A 55 4.21 10.98 -15.15
CA ASP A 55 5.45 11.07 -14.38
C ASP A 55 5.21 11.62 -12.98
N VAL A 56 4.32 12.62 -12.86
CA VAL A 56 3.97 13.25 -11.58
C VAL A 56 3.35 12.24 -10.62
N VAL A 57 2.37 11.46 -11.07
CA VAL A 57 1.74 10.46 -10.18
C VAL A 57 2.69 9.30 -9.86
N THR A 58 3.56 8.92 -10.80
CA THR A 58 4.59 7.88 -10.57
C THR A 58 5.53 8.32 -9.44
N GLU A 59 6.02 9.56 -9.49
CA GLU A 59 6.93 10.08 -8.45
C GLU A 59 6.21 10.30 -7.12
N ALA A 60 5.00 10.85 -7.12
CA ALA A 60 4.23 11.05 -5.89
C ALA A 60 3.97 9.72 -5.15
N VAL A 61 3.61 8.66 -5.88
CA VAL A 61 3.43 7.33 -5.29
C VAL A 61 4.76 6.72 -4.87
N ARG A 62 5.85 6.89 -5.64
CA ARG A 62 7.18 6.44 -5.23
C ARG A 62 7.59 7.06 -3.90
N LEU A 63 7.34 8.36 -3.71
CA LEU A 63 7.61 9.04 -2.44
C LEU A 63 6.70 8.55 -1.30
N LEU A 64 5.44 8.21 -1.58
CA LEU A 64 4.57 7.56 -0.60
C LEU A 64 5.09 6.18 -0.21
N GLU A 65 5.60 5.39 -1.17
CA GLU A 65 6.23 4.08 -0.92
C GLU A 65 7.55 4.17 -0.15
N GLU A 66 8.32 5.25 -0.32
CA GLU A 66 9.54 5.49 0.44
C GLU A 66 9.28 5.96 1.88
N CYS A 67 8.06 6.44 2.16
CA CYS A 67 7.71 7.00 3.45
C CYS A 67 7.17 5.90 4.39
N PRO A 68 7.89 5.55 5.48
CA PRO A 68 7.53 4.44 6.37
C PRO A 68 6.23 4.64 7.16
N LEU A 69 5.59 5.80 7.01
CA LEU A 69 4.31 6.12 7.64
C LEU A 69 3.12 5.52 6.87
N PHE A 70 3.28 5.22 5.58
CA PHE A 70 2.19 4.76 4.74
C PHE A 70 2.29 3.25 4.47
N ASN A 71 1.13 2.62 4.26
CA ASN A 71 1.06 1.20 3.94
C ASN A 71 1.25 0.98 2.42
N ALA A 72 2.45 1.26 1.93
CA ALA A 72 2.91 0.98 0.57
C ALA A 72 4.43 0.98 0.58
N GLY A 73 5.09 0.07 -0.16
CA GLY A 73 6.55 -0.03 -0.13
C GLY A 73 7.09 -0.20 1.30
N ILE A 74 7.95 0.70 1.73
CA ILE A 74 8.48 0.74 3.09
C ILE A 74 7.37 1.10 4.07
N GLY A 75 7.14 0.26 5.08
CA GLY A 75 6.00 0.42 5.99
C GLY A 75 4.77 -0.39 5.59
N ALA A 76 4.87 -1.22 4.56
CA ALA A 76 3.84 -2.17 4.20
C ALA A 76 3.46 -3.08 5.38
N VAL A 77 2.17 -3.41 5.44
CA VAL A 77 1.64 -4.36 6.41
C VAL A 77 2.15 -5.78 6.12
N TYR A 78 2.05 -6.62 7.14
CA TYR A 78 2.36 -8.04 7.04
C TYR A 78 1.16 -8.84 6.55
N THR A 79 1.46 -9.90 5.79
CA THR A 79 0.53 -11.01 5.56
C THR A 79 0.32 -11.81 6.85
N ARG A 80 -0.56 -12.81 6.81
CA ARG A 80 -0.73 -13.74 7.94
C ARG A 80 0.57 -14.50 8.27
N ASP A 81 1.38 -14.78 7.26
CA ASP A 81 2.58 -15.61 7.38
C ASP A 81 3.82 -14.74 7.65
N GLU A 82 3.62 -13.51 8.16
CA GLU A 82 4.66 -12.57 8.57
C GLU A 82 5.60 -12.14 7.42
N THR A 83 5.07 -12.11 6.19
CA THR A 83 5.77 -11.63 4.98
C THR A 83 5.19 -10.33 4.44
N HIS A 84 5.82 -9.74 3.41
CA HIS A 84 5.30 -8.59 2.67
C HIS A 84 4.99 -8.98 1.22
N GLU A 85 3.78 -8.67 0.77
CA GLU A 85 3.32 -8.87 -0.61
C GLU A 85 2.75 -7.53 -1.07
N LEU A 86 3.39 -6.92 -2.06
CA LEU A 86 3.10 -5.56 -2.50
C LEU A 86 2.42 -5.56 -3.87
N ASP A 87 1.49 -4.61 -4.03
CA ASP A 87 0.73 -4.41 -5.26
C ASP A 87 0.82 -2.94 -5.66
N ALA A 88 0.86 -2.66 -6.97
CA ALA A 88 0.77 -1.29 -7.49
C ALA A 88 0.22 -1.27 -8.91
N CYS A 89 -0.37 -0.15 -9.31
CA CYS A 89 -0.82 0.09 -10.67
C CYS A 89 -0.65 1.56 -11.09
N VAL A 90 -0.51 1.78 -12.38
CA VAL A 90 -0.47 3.10 -13.02
C VAL A 90 -1.21 3.06 -14.35
N MET A 91 -1.87 4.16 -14.71
CA MET A 91 -2.62 4.28 -15.96
C MET A 91 -2.46 5.69 -16.54
N ASP A 92 -2.25 5.77 -17.84
CA ASP A 92 -2.29 7.03 -18.60
C ASP A 92 -3.70 7.23 -19.19
N GLY A 93 -4.41 8.26 -18.71
CA GLY A 93 -5.75 8.59 -19.20
C GLY A 93 -5.79 9.09 -20.65
N ASN A 94 -4.66 9.53 -21.21
CA ASN A 94 -4.61 10.01 -22.59
C ASN A 94 -4.52 8.86 -23.60
N THR A 95 -3.74 7.82 -23.30
CA THR A 95 -3.51 6.68 -24.20
C THR A 95 -4.28 5.42 -23.81
N LEU A 96 -4.85 5.38 -22.59
CA LEU A 96 -5.43 4.19 -21.96
C LEU A 96 -4.42 3.07 -21.66
N ASN A 97 -3.12 3.32 -21.83
CA ASN A 97 -2.08 2.38 -21.42
C ASN A 97 -2.08 2.25 -19.90
N ALA A 98 -1.87 1.03 -19.42
CA ALA A 98 -1.83 0.71 -18.00
C ALA A 98 -0.80 -0.37 -17.71
N GLY A 99 -0.29 -0.35 -16.48
CA GLY A 99 0.62 -1.36 -15.96
C GLY A 99 0.35 -1.64 -14.49
N ALA A 100 0.55 -2.88 -14.07
CA ALA A 100 0.30 -3.32 -12.71
C ALA A 100 1.22 -4.48 -12.31
N VAL A 101 1.56 -4.50 -11.03
CA VAL A 101 2.22 -5.63 -10.36
C VAL A 101 1.42 -6.04 -9.13
N ALA A 102 1.45 -7.33 -8.79
CA ALA A 102 0.85 -7.84 -7.56
C ALA A 102 1.68 -8.95 -6.92
N GLY A 103 1.62 -9.05 -5.60
CA GLY A 103 2.32 -10.08 -4.82
C GLY A 103 3.84 -10.06 -4.99
N VAL A 104 4.43 -8.88 -5.22
CA VAL A 104 5.90 -8.74 -5.31
C VAL A 104 6.49 -8.47 -3.93
N SER A 105 7.66 -9.05 -3.64
CA SER A 105 8.32 -8.97 -2.34
C SER A 105 9.77 -8.50 -2.42
N HIS A 106 10.31 -8.35 -3.63
CA HIS A 106 11.73 -8.04 -3.84
C HIS A 106 11.98 -6.80 -4.70
N LEU A 107 10.98 -5.94 -4.84
CA LEU A 107 11.07 -4.66 -5.57
C LEU A 107 10.77 -3.50 -4.62
N ARG A 108 11.74 -2.61 -4.43
CA ARG A 108 11.63 -1.49 -3.48
C ARG A 108 10.42 -0.59 -3.76
N ASN A 109 10.20 -0.27 -5.03
CA ASN A 109 9.13 0.62 -5.49
C ASN A 109 8.22 -0.09 -6.50
N PRO A 110 7.16 -0.77 -6.03
CA PRO A 110 6.18 -1.44 -6.88
C PRO A 110 5.59 -0.54 -7.99
N ILE A 111 5.39 0.76 -7.75
CA ILE A 111 4.88 1.67 -8.78
C ILE A 111 5.80 1.79 -9.99
N LEU A 112 7.13 1.75 -9.78
CA LEU A 112 8.10 1.78 -10.87
C LEU A 112 8.06 0.47 -11.67
N ALA A 113 7.86 -0.67 -10.99
CA ALA A 113 7.68 -1.94 -11.66
C ALA A 113 6.39 -1.97 -12.50
N ALA A 114 5.29 -1.43 -11.97
CA ALA A 114 4.04 -1.25 -12.72
C ALA A 114 4.23 -0.35 -13.96
N ARG A 115 5.00 0.74 -13.84
CA ARG A 115 5.37 1.61 -14.96
C ARG A 115 6.19 0.85 -16.02
N LEU A 116 7.15 0.03 -15.61
CA LEU A 116 7.92 -0.82 -16.52
C LEU A 116 7.04 -1.84 -17.25
N VAL A 117 6.06 -2.44 -16.58
CA VAL A 117 5.09 -3.36 -17.22
C VAL A 117 4.35 -2.63 -18.34
N MET A 118 3.89 -1.40 -18.08
CA MET A 118 3.18 -0.58 -19.07
C MET A 118 4.05 -0.19 -20.28
N GLU A 119 5.32 0.17 -20.05
CA GLU A 119 6.18 0.77 -21.10
C GLU A 119 7.06 -0.25 -21.84
N HIS A 120 7.40 -1.37 -21.19
CA HIS A 120 8.40 -2.32 -21.68
C HIS A 120 7.89 -3.76 -21.79
N SER A 121 6.57 -3.95 -21.75
CA SER A 121 5.95 -5.25 -21.99
C SER A 121 4.69 -5.13 -22.85
N PRO A 122 4.24 -6.21 -23.50
CA PRO A 122 2.96 -6.24 -24.20
C PRO A 122 1.77 -6.53 -23.25
N HIS A 123 1.98 -6.53 -21.93
CA HIS A 123 1.01 -6.94 -20.92
C HIS A 123 0.62 -5.78 -20.01
N VAL A 124 -0.56 -5.86 -19.39
CA VAL A 124 -1.04 -4.87 -18.42
C VAL A 124 -0.69 -5.26 -16.99
N MET A 125 -0.63 -6.55 -16.67
CA MET A 125 -0.44 -7.01 -15.29
C MET A 125 0.52 -8.19 -15.24
N MET A 126 1.45 -8.16 -14.29
CA MET A 126 2.32 -9.27 -13.92
C MET A 126 2.26 -9.51 -12.42
N ILE A 127 2.54 -10.73 -11.96
CA ILE A 127 2.46 -11.07 -10.54
C ILE A 127 3.68 -11.85 -10.04
N GLY A 128 3.98 -11.75 -8.76
CA GLY A 128 4.96 -12.55 -8.03
C GLY A 128 6.34 -12.56 -8.68
N GLU A 129 7.01 -13.71 -8.62
CA GLU A 129 8.37 -13.91 -9.15
C GLU A 129 8.50 -13.55 -10.64
N GLY A 130 7.44 -13.75 -11.44
CA GLY A 130 7.43 -13.36 -12.85
C GLY A 130 7.54 -11.85 -13.05
N ALA A 131 6.81 -11.07 -12.24
CA ALA A 131 6.91 -9.61 -12.24
C ALA A 131 8.29 -9.13 -11.77
N GLU A 132 8.83 -9.76 -10.72
CA GLU A 132 10.16 -9.44 -10.20
C GLU A 132 11.26 -9.68 -11.22
N ASN A 133 11.27 -10.87 -11.84
CA ASN A 133 12.26 -11.23 -12.83
C ASN A 133 12.19 -10.29 -14.05
N PHE A 134 10.99 -9.92 -14.48
CA PHE A 134 10.80 -8.91 -15.53
C PHE A 134 11.39 -7.56 -15.12
N ALA A 135 11.04 -7.04 -13.95
CA ALA A 135 11.52 -5.74 -13.47
C ALA A 135 13.05 -5.71 -13.30
N ILE A 136 13.64 -6.79 -12.77
CA ILE A 136 15.10 -6.94 -12.63
C ILE A 136 15.79 -6.99 -13.99
N ALA A 137 15.21 -7.68 -14.97
CA ALA A 137 15.73 -7.70 -16.34
C ALA A 137 15.67 -6.32 -17.04
N GLN A 138 14.74 -5.45 -16.62
CA GLN A 138 14.68 -4.04 -17.03
C GLN A 138 15.61 -3.12 -16.21
N GLY A 139 16.38 -3.67 -15.27
CA GLY A 139 17.40 -2.94 -14.50
C GLY A 139 16.97 -2.50 -13.10
N MET A 140 15.82 -2.93 -12.57
CA MET A 140 15.49 -2.70 -11.16
C MET A 140 16.38 -3.55 -10.24
N GLU A 141 16.74 -2.97 -9.10
CA GLU A 141 17.47 -3.69 -8.05
C GLU A 141 16.56 -4.68 -7.33
N ARG A 142 17.06 -5.90 -7.11
CA ARG A 142 16.44 -6.88 -6.22
C ARG A 142 16.80 -6.56 -4.77
N VAL A 143 15.79 -6.37 -3.93
CA VAL A 143 15.97 -6.07 -2.49
C VAL A 143 15.50 -7.21 -1.60
N SER A 144 16.00 -7.25 -0.36
CA SER A 144 15.41 -8.11 0.68
C SER A 144 14.03 -7.58 1.09
N ALA A 145 13.07 -8.46 1.35
CA ALA A 145 11.76 -8.08 1.86
C ALA A 145 11.83 -7.40 3.25
N ASP A 146 12.92 -7.61 3.99
CA ASP A 146 13.12 -7.02 5.33
C ASP A 146 13.12 -5.49 5.32
N ILE A 147 13.43 -4.85 4.18
CA ILE A 147 13.45 -3.37 4.10
C ILE A 147 12.07 -2.75 4.30
N PHE A 148 11.00 -3.53 4.07
CA PHE A 148 9.63 -3.03 4.21
C PHE A 148 9.14 -3.06 5.66
N SER A 149 9.79 -3.87 6.49
CA SER A 149 9.48 -4.00 7.92
C SER A 149 9.87 -2.73 8.67
N THR A 150 8.91 -2.09 9.33
CA THR A 150 9.15 -0.96 10.24
C THR A 150 8.70 -1.31 11.66
N PRO A 151 9.25 -0.66 12.72
CA PRO A 151 8.78 -0.88 14.08
C PRO A 151 7.27 -0.65 14.23
N GLU A 152 6.74 0.35 13.54
CA GLU A 152 5.30 0.69 13.57
C GLU A 152 4.47 -0.37 12.85
N ALA A 153 4.88 -0.82 11.65
CA ALA A 153 4.20 -1.90 10.92
C ALA A 153 4.18 -3.21 11.73
N THR A 154 5.33 -3.55 12.33
CA THR A 154 5.50 -4.74 13.20
C THR A 154 4.58 -4.65 14.41
N LEU A 155 4.58 -3.52 15.11
CA LEU A 155 3.72 -3.30 16.27
C LEU A 155 2.23 -3.39 15.91
N ASN A 156 1.85 -2.80 14.78
CA ASN A 156 0.46 -2.85 14.29
C ASN A 156 0.03 -4.26 13.90
N PHE A 157 0.91 -5.08 13.33
CA PHE A 157 0.66 -6.49 13.07
C PHE A 157 0.37 -7.25 14.38
N TRP A 158 1.24 -7.15 15.38
CA TRP A 158 1.04 -7.84 16.67
C TRP A 158 -0.24 -7.39 17.40
N ARG A 159 -0.59 -6.10 17.35
CA ARG A 159 -1.87 -5.61 17.89
C ARG A 159 -3.07 -6.24 17.19
N ARG A 160 -3.01 -6.39 15.86
CA ARG A 160 -4.08 -7.04 15.07
C ARG A 160 -4.20 -8.52 15.42
N GLU A 161 -3.08 -9.24 15.49
CA GLU A 161 -3.05 -10.66 15.88
C GLU A 161 -3.64 -10.89 17.28
N GLN A 162 -3.28 -10.06 18.26
CA GLN A 162 -3.87 -10.13 19.60
C GLN A 162 -5.38 -9.87 19.59
N ARG A 163 -5.85 -8.92 18.77
CA ARG A 163 -7.28 -8.61 18.62
C ARG A 163 -8.03 -9.78 17.99
N VAL A 164 -7.48 -10.41 16.95
CA VAL A 164 -8.06 -11.60 16.30
C VAL A 164 -8.16 -12.75 17.31
N LYS A 165 -7.08 -13.07 18.04
CA LYS A 165 -7.06 -14.10 19.09
C LYS A 165 -8.10 -13.83 20.19
N ARG A 166 -8.28 -12.57 20.58
CA ARG A 166 -9.30 -12.16 21.57
C ARG A 166 -10.71 -12.33 21.01
N CYS A 167 -10.98 -11.91 19.78
CA CYS A 167 -12.27 -12.10 19.12
C CYS A 167 -12.65 -13.58 19.01
N TRP A 168 -11.70 -14.44 18.62
CA TRP A 168 -11.90 -15.88 18.57
C TRP A 168 -12.21 -16.48 19.94
N THR A 169 -11.49 -16.05 20.98
CA THR A 169 -11.76 -16.48 22.36
C THR A 169 -13.18 -16.11 22.80
N ILE A 170 -13.62 -14.87 22.53
CA ILE A 170 -14.97 -14.40 22.86
C ILE A 170 -16.03 -15.17 22.05
N ALA A 171 -15.82 -15.35 20.75
CA ALA A 171 -16.73 -16.08 19.88
C ALA A 171 -16.88 -17.54 20.32
N ARG A 172 -15.77 -18.22 20.65
CA ARG A 172 -15.76 -19.58 21.18
C ARG A 172 -16.48 -19.69 22.53
N ALA A 173 -16.22 -18.76 23.46
CA ALA A 173 -16.90 -18.71 24.76
C ALA A 173 -18.41 -18.47 24.61
N ARG A 174 -18.81 -17.62 23.66
CA ARG A 174 -20.23 -17.37 23.35
C ARG A 174 -20.88 -18.61 22.74
N TRP A 175 -20.23 -19.25 21.76
CA TRP A 175 -20.71 -20.48 21.13
C TRP A 175 -20.93 -21.59 22.16
N MET A 176 -19.96 -21.84 23.05
CA MET A 176 -20.06 -22.84 24.13
C MET A 176 -21.23 -22.56 25.09
N LYS A 177 -21.56 -21.29 25.37
CA LYS A 177 -22.70 -20.92 26.23
C LYS A 177 -24.05 -21.06 25.53
N THR A 178 -24.11 -20.92 24.21
CA THR A 178 -25.34 -21.03 23.42
C THR A 178 -25.67 -22.45 23.00
N THR A 179 -24.68 -23.34 22.87
CA THR A 179 -24.90 -24.77 22.72
C THR A 179 -25.19 -25.40 24.08
N LYS A 180 -26.43 -25.27 24.58
CA LYS A 180 -26.96 -26.25 25.52
C LYS A 180 -27.02 -27.58 24.78
N TRP A 181 -26.13 -28.50 25.10
CA TRP A 181 -26.31 -29.91 24.81
C TRP A 181 -27.66 -30.32 25.44
N VAL A 182 -28.66 -30.63 24.61
CA VAL A 182 -29.88 -31.28 25.07
C VAL A 182 -29.60 -32.78 24.95
N PRO A 183 -29.41 -33.53 26.06
CA PRO A 183 -29.39 -34.97 25.97
C PRO A 183 -30.78 -35.42 25.54
N TRP A 184 -30.86 -36.08 24.40
CA TRP A 184 -32.08 -36.71 23.92
C TRP A 184 -32.40 -37.88 24.88
N VAL A 185 -33.16 -37.60 25.95
CA VAL A 185 -33.69 -38.63 26.84
C VAL A 185 -34.70 -39.43 26.01
N ARG A 186 -34.30 -40.65 25.63
CA ARG A 186 -35.21 -41.68 25.10
C ARG A 186 -36.18 -42.06 26.22
N SER A 187 -37.39 -41.54 26.18
CA SER A 187 -38.52 -42.15 26.89
C SER A 187 -38.88 -43.48 26.22
N ARG A 188 -38.83 -44.55 26.99
CA ARG A 188 -39.66 -45.75 26.80
C ARG A 188 -40.75 -45.73 27.86
#